data_AF-F0XD21-F1
#
_entry.id   AF-F0XD21-F1
#
_cell.length_a   1.000
_cell.length_b   1.000
_cell.length_c   1.000
_cell.angle_alpha   90.00
_cell.angle_beta   90.00
_cell.angle_gamma   90.00
#
_symmetry.space_group_name_H-M   'P 1'
#
loop_
_entity.id
_entity.type
_entity.pdbx_description
1 polymer ?
#
loop_
_entity_poly.entity_id
_entity_poly.type
_entity_poly.pdbx_seq_one_letter_code
_entity_poly.pdbx_strand_id
1 'polypeptide(L)'
;MPSQPTTAGIITDASGERQIPESTRADGSTRRAIKIRPGYRPPEDVELYKNRTAESFRNRNKGGVPGAEGLVDEAKTAASAAANKNAKRREARKKAAGADDATGSTAAAAAAASSTPSAATPPVPPIDPAAEREKKLRGLKKKLKQARELKNKRDDGEALLPEQIAKVIRISELIRELDALGFDSDGEPKAEIAAADAKAA
;
A
#
# COMPACT_ATOMS: atom_id res chain seq x y z
N MET A 1 13.51 -36.70 16.22
CA MET A 1 12.08 -36.41 16.03
C MET A 1 11.90 -35.90 14.61
N PRO A 2 10.95 -36.42 13.81
CA PRO A 2 10.66 -35.83 12.51
C PRO A 2 10.25 -34.37 12.72
N SER A 3 10.86 -33.44 11.98
CA SER A 3 10.48 -32.04 12.04
C SER A 3 9.03 -31.89 11.56
N GLN A 4 8.26 -31.00 12.18
CA GLN A 4 6.94 -30.64 11.66
C GLN A 4 7.04 -30.29 10.17
N PRO A 5 6.12 -30.79 9.31
CA PRO A 5 6.15 -30.47 7.89
C PRO A 5 5.92 -28.97 7.70
N THR A 6 6.62 -28.38 6.72
CA THR A 6 6.35 -26.99 6.31
C THR A 6 5.00 -26.89 5.61
N THR A 7 4.56 -25.67 5.28
CA THR A 7 3.31 -25.44 4.54
C THR A 7 3.28 -26.19 3.21
N ALA A 8 4.43 -26.32 2.54
CA ALA A 8 4.59 -27.13 1.35
C ALA A 8 4.72 -28.65 1.60
N GLY A 9 4.54 -29.14 2.83
CA GLY A 9 4.65 -30.56 3.18
C GLY A 9 6.09 -31.08 3.23
N ILE A 10 7.08 -30.20 3.38
CA ILE A 10 8.51 -30.57 3.40
C ILE A 10 8.92 -30.94 4.82
N ILE A 11 9.59 -32.08 4.97
CA ILE A 11 10.19 -32.52 6.24
C ILE A 11 11.71 -32.41 6.11
N THR A 12 12.36 -31.99 7.19
CA THR A 12 13.82 -31.97 7.31
C THR A 12 14.24 -33.15 8.18
N ASP A 13 15.04 -34.05 7.60
CA ASP A 13 15.57 -35.21 8.30
C ASP A 13 16.66 -34.80 9.30
N ALA A 14 17.03 -35.70 10.21
CA ALA A 14 18.11 -35.48 11.17
C ALA A 14 19.47 -35.18 10.48
N SER A 15 19.66 -35.67 9.26
CA SER A 15 20.84 -35.40 8.42
C SER A 15 20.83 -34.03 7.74
N GLY A 16 19.76 -33.23 7.92
CA GLY A 16 19.58 -31.93 7.25
C GLY A 16 19.09 -32.03 5.80
N GLU A 17 18.83 -33.24 5.28
CA GLU A 17 18.21 -33.44 3.98
C GLU A 17 16.73 -33.05 4.02
N ARG A 18 16.24 -32.39 2.97
CA ARG A 18 14.86 -31.94 2.85
C ARG A 18 14.11 -32.82 1.86
N GLN A 19 12.98 -33.37 2.27
CA GLN A 19 12.19 -34.29 1.45
C GLN A 19 10.68 -34.17 1.69
N ILE A 20 9.91 -34.48 0.66
CA ILE A 20 8.46 -34.73 0.78
C ILE A 20 8.31 -36.22 1.10
N PRO A 21 7.64 -36.60 2.20
CA PRO A 21 7.50 -38.00 2.59
C PRO A 21 6.68 -38.81 1.58
N GLU A 22 6.82 -40.12 1.64
CA GLU A 22 5.98 -41.03 0.86
C GLU A 22 4.50 -40.88 1.24
N SER A 23 3.61 -41.09 0.26
CA SER A 23 2.16 -40.94 0.47
C SER A 23 1.39 -42.05 -0.22
N THR A 24 0.25 -42.44 0.34
CA THR A 24 -0.60 -43.47 -0.26
C THR A 24 -1.55 -42.86 -1.30
N ARG A 25 -1.70 -43.51 -2.45
CA ARG A 25 -2.72 -43.17 -3.45
C ARG A 25 -4.08 -43.71 -3.02
N ALA A 26 -5.14 -43.23 -3.66
CA ALA A 26 -6.51 -43.71 -3.42
C ALA A 26 -6.70 -45.20 -3.76
N ASP A 27 -5.87 -45.74 -4.66
CA ASP A 27 -5.83 -47.16 -5.02
C ASP A 27 -5.00 -48.03 -4.04
N GLY A 28 -4.44 -47.42 -2.98
CA GLY A 28 -3.59 -48.11 -1.99
C GLY A 28 -2.12 -48.21 -2.36
N SER A 29 -1.71 -47.84 -3.58
CA SER A 29 -0.30 -47.86 -3.98
C SER A 29 0.50 -46.69 -3.39
N THR A 30 1.79 -46.87 -3.09
CA THR A 30 2.61 -45.81 -2.48
C THR A 30 3.28 -44.90 -3.53
N ARG A 31 3.32 -43.60 -3.25
CA ARG A 31 4.13 -42.60 -3.96
C ARG A 31 5.48 -42.50 -3.27
N ARG A 32 6.56 -42.57 -4.04
CA ARG A 32 7.93 -42.48 -3.51
C ARG A 32 8.20 -41.09 -2.93
N ALA A 33 9.03 -41.03 -1.89
CA ALA A 33 9.51 -39.77 -1.33
C ALA A 33 10.28 -38.94 -2.38
N ILE A 34 10.11 -37.62 -2.33
CA ILE A 34 10.71 -36.69 -3.29
C ILE A 34 11.78 -35.88 -2.56
N LYS A 35 13.03 -36.01 -3.02
CA LYS A 35 14.16 -35.23 -2.50
C LYS A 35 14.14 -33.81 -3.06
N ILE A 36 14.44 -32.83 -2.20
CA ILE A 36 14.47 -31.42 -2.55
C ILE A 36 15.90 -30.93 -2.60
N ARG A 37 16.20 -30.07 -3.57
CA ARG A 37 17.53 -29.46 -3.69
C ARG A 37 17.87 -28.64 -2.44
N PRO A 38 19.09 -28.74 -1.89
CA PRO A 38 19.51 -27.91 -0.77
C PRO A 38 19.36 -26.42 -1.13
N GLY A 39 18.78 -25.64 -0.20
CA GLY A 39 18.52 -24.21 -0.37
C GLY A 39 17.25 -23.84 -1.15
N TYR A 40 16.57 -24.77 -1.82
CA TYR A 40 15.30 -24.47 -2.52
C TYR A 40 14.15 -24.30 -1.51
N ARG A 41 13.51 -23.13 -1.49
CA ARG A 41 12.31 -22.86 -0.68
C ARG A 41 11.13 -22.62 -1.63
N PRO A 42 10.06 -23.43 -1.58
CA PRO A 42 8.89 -23.20 -2.42
C PRO A 42 8.19 -21.90 -2.02
N PRO A 43 7.43 -21.26 -2.93
CA PRO A 43 6.78 -19.97 -2.69
C PRO A 43 5.82 -19.99 -1.48
N GLU A 44 5.15 -21.12 -1.23
CA GLU A 44 4.28 -21.33 -0.06
C GLU A 44 5.03 -21.17 1.27
N ASP A 45 6.31 -21.56 1.29
CA ASP A 45 7.16 -21.45 2.49
C ASP A 45 7.90 -20.10 2.53
N VAL A 46 7.89 -19.29 1.46
CA VAL A 46 8.53 -17.96 1.47
C VAL A 46 7.70 -17.02 2.32
N GLU A 47 8.29 -16.55 3.42
CA GLU A 47 7.64 -15.59 4.31
C GLU A 47 7.41 -14.26 3.57
N LEU A 48 6.14 -13.95 3.32
CA LEU A 48 5.76 -12.61 2.90
C LEU A 48 6.07 -11.64 4.04
N TYR A 49 6.69 -10.50 3.72
CA TYR A 49 6.97 -9.46 4.71
C TYR A 49 5.65 -8.98 5.34
N LYS A 50 5.58 -9.09 6.67
CA LYS A 50 4.47 -8.56 7.45
C LYS A 50 5.01 -7.63 8.51
N ASN A 51 4.57 -6.38 8.46
CA ASN A 51 4.95 -5.38 9.44
C ASN A 51 4.35 -5.77 10.81
N ARG A 52 5.19 -5.90 11.83
CA ARG A 52 4.81 -6.30 13.20
C ARG A 52 3.64 -5.48 13.76
N THR A 53 3.65 -4.16 13.55
CA THR A 53 2.60 -3.25 14.01
C THR A 53 1.30 -3.44 13.21
N ALA A 54 1.42 -3.72 11.90
CA ALA A 54 0.25 -3.99 11.05
C ALA A 54 -0.39 -5.35 11.36
N GLU A 55 0.41 -6.37 11.67
CA GLU A 55 -0.09 -7.68 12.12
C GLU A 55 -0.78 -7.59 13.47
N SER A 56 -0.18 -6.90 14.44
CA SER A 56 -0.79 -6.75 15.77
C SER A 56 -2.10 -5.98 15.69
N PHE A 57 -2.21 -4.99 14.79
CA PHE A 57 -3.49 -4.30 14.53
C PHE A 57 -4.52 -5.23 13.88
N ARG A 58 -4.14 -6.05 12.89
CA ARG A 58 -5.06 -7.02 12.25
C ARG A 58 -5.53 -8.10 13.21
N ASN A 59 -4.65 -8.56 14.11
CA ASN A 59 -4.95 -9.66 15.03
C ASN A 59 -5.68 -9.20 16.31
N ARG A 60 -5.64 -7.90 16.65
CA ARG A 60 -6.26 -7.31 17.85
C ARG A 60 -7.74 -7.63 18.00
N ASN A 61 -8.45 -7.79 16.88
CA ASN A 61 -9.89 -8.06 16.86
C ASN A 61 -10.20 -9.50 16.41
N LYS A 62 -9.19 -10.35 16.22
CA LYS A 62 -9.35 -11.69 15.64
C LYS A 62 -9.41 -12.81 16.68
N GLY A 63 -8.95 -12.55 17.91
CA GLY A 63 -9.32 -13.33 19.08
C GLY A 63 -10.51 -12.66 19.75
N GLY A 64 -11.58 -13.41 20.03
CA GLY A 64 -12.69 -12.92 20.84
C GLY A 64 -12.23 -12.56 22.26
N VAL A 65 -13.19 -12.29 23.15
CA VAL A 65 -12.87 -12.07 24.57
C VAL A 65 -12.14 -13.34 25.09
N PRO A 66 -10.93 -13.20 25.68
CA PRO A 66 -10.22 -14.35 26.25
C PRO A 66 -11.13 -15.14 27.20
N GLY A 67 -11.26 -16.46 26.96
CA GLY A 67 -12.16 -17.35 27.73
C GLY A 67 -13.52 -17.64 27.07
N ALA A 68 -13.86 -17.01 25.94
CA ALA A 68 -15.13 -17.24 25.24
C ALA A 68 -15.01 -18.19 24.02
N GLU A 69 -13.84 -18.80 23.75
CA GLU A 69 -13.61 -19.57 22.53
C GLU A 69 -14.56 -20.77 22.35
N GLY A 70 -15.08 -21.35 23.45
CA GLY A 70 -16.06 -22.44 23.39
C GLY A 70 -17.51 -22.04 23.13
N LEU A 71 -17.90 -20.76 23.32
CA LEU A 71 -19.29 -20.31 23.10
C LEU A 71 -19.56 -19.85 21.65
N VAL A 72 -18.51 -19.64 20.85
CA VAL A 72 -18.66 -19.05 19.51
C VAL A 72 -19.04 -20.09 18.45
N ASP A 73 -18.68 -21.36 18.65
CA ASP A 73 -19.01 -22.44 17.70
C ASP A 73 -20.50 -22.79 17.71
N GLU A 74 -21.20 -22.63 18.85
CA GLU A 74 -22.65 -22.83 18.93
C GLU A 74 -23.46 -21.61 18.45
N ALA A 75 -22.89 -20.40 18.49
CA ALA A 75 -23.57 -19.17 18.07
C ALA A 75 -23.45 -18.87 16.55
N LYS A 76 -22.57 -19.56 15.82
CA LYS A 76 -22.33 -19.30 14.39
C LYS A 76 -23.45 -19.82 13.47
N THR A 77 -24.32 -20.70 13.96
CA THR A 77 -25.50 -21.20 13.24
C THR A 77 -26.72 -20.26 13.34
N ALA A 78 -26.67 -19.23 14.21
CA ALA A 78 -27.77 -18.29 14.43
C ALA A 78 -27.43 -16.85 14.03
N ALA A 79 -26.64 -16.66 12.96
CA ALA A 79 -26.50 -15.33 12.36
C ALA A 79 -27.86 -14.90 11.77
N SER A 80 -28.51 -13.91 12.39
CA SER A 80 -29.79 -13.38 11.95
C SER A 80 -29.73 -12.95 10.47
N ALA A 81 -30.85 -13.03 9.74
CA ALA A 81 -30.93 -12.68 8.32
C ALA A 81 -30.39 -11.25 8.02
N ALA A 82 -30.40 -10.36 9.00
CA ALA A 82 -29.81 -9.03 8.93
C ALA A 82 -28.26 -9.03 8.91
N ALA A 83 -27.62 -9.91 9.68
CA ALA A 83 -26.16 -10.07 9.72
C ALA A 83 -25.63 -10.55 8.35
N ASN A 84 -26.32 -11.49 7.71
CA ASN A 84 -25.96 -12.00 6.38
C ASN A 84 -26.12 -10.93 5.29
N LYS A 85 -27.16 -10.08 5.36
CA LYS A 85 -27.32 -8.94 4.45
C LYS A 85 -26.20 -7.90 4.60
N ASN A 86 -25.77 -7.61 5.84
CA ASN A 86 -24.71 -6.63 6.10
C ASN A 86 -23.32 -7.18 5.70
N ALA A 87 -23.07 -8.47 5.91
CA ALA A 87 -21.87 -9.14 5.42
C ALA A 87 -21.77 -9.06 3.89
N LYS A 88 -22.85 -9.38 3.16
CA LYS A 88 -22.90 -9.29 1.68
C LYS A 88 -22.67 -7.86 1.19
N ARG A 89 -23.19 -6.84 1.88
CA ARG A 89 -22.97 -5.41 1.54
C ARG A 89 -21.52 -4.98 1.79
N ARG A 90 -20.88 -5.46 2.87
CA ARG A 90 -19.47 -5.20 3.17
C ARG A 90 -18.53 -5.89 2.17
N GLU A 91 -18.83 -7.12 1.77
CA GLU A 91 -18.05 -7.84 0.76
C GLU A 91 -18.19 -7.22 -0.63
N ALA A 92 -19.38 -6.78 -1.03
CA ALA A 92 -19.58 -6.06 -2.29
C ALA A 92 -18.80 -4.72 -2.33
N ARG A 93 -18.77 -3.97 -1.22
CA ARG A 93 -17.94 -2.75 -1.11
C ARG A 93 -16.44 -3.03 -1.17
N LYS A 94 -15.98 -4.13 -0.55
CA LYS A 94 -14.58 -4.53 -0.61
C LYS A 94 -14.17 -5.02 -2.01
N LYS A 95 -15.04 -5.74 -2.72
CA LYS A 95 -14.79 -6.13 -4.12
C LYS A 95 -14.76 -4.93 -5.06
N ALA A 96 -15.64 -3.95 -4.87
CA ALA A 96 -15.64 -2.71 -5.66
C ALA A 96 -14.38 -1.86 -5.41
N ALA A 97 -13.87 -1.83 -4.16
CA ALA A 97 -12.64 -1.10 -3.82
C ALA A 97 -11.34 -1.82 -4.20
N GLY A 98 -11.39 -3.12 -4.53
CA GLY A 98 -10.23 -3.92 -4.93
C GLY A 98 -9.99 -4.02 -6.43
N ALA A 99 -10.84 -3.38 -7.26
CA ALA A 99 -10.73 -3.43 -8.72
C ALA A 99 -9.81 -2.35 -9.32
N ASP A 100 -9.36 -1.37 -8.54
CA ASP A 100 -8.57 -0.23 -9.03
C ASP A 100 -7.05 -0.32 -8.77
N ASP A 101 -6.54 -1.37 -8.12
CA ASP A 101 -5.12 -1.45 -7.72
C ASP A 101 -4.39 -2.73 -8.22
N ALA A 102 -4.69 -3.15 -9.45
CA ALA A 102 -3.99 -4.26 -10.09
C ALA A 102 -3.61 -3.94 -11.54
N THR A 103 -2.69 -2.99 -11.76
CA THR A 103 -1.85 -3.05 -12.97
C THR A 103 -0.50 -2.35 -12.73
N GLY A 104 0.45 -3.11 -12.18
CA GLY A 104 1.87 -2.74 -12.16
C GLY A 104 2.57 -3.19 -13.43
N SER A 105 3.21 -2.22 -14.10
CA SER A 105 4.54 -2.27 -14.74
C SER A 105 5.01 -3.55 -15.46
N THR A 106 5.16 -3.47 -16.78
CA THR A 106 6.29 -4.08 -17.51
C THR A 106 6.76 -3.13 -18.63
N ALA A 107 8.07 -3.15 -18.90
CA ALA A 107 8.81 -2.18 -19.70
C ALA A 107 8.99 -2.59 -21.17
N ALA A 108 9.13 -1.55 -22.01
CA ALA A 108 9.94 -1.41 -23.24
C ALA A 108 9.81 -2.41 -24.42
N ALA A 109 9.34 -1.92 -25.58
CA ALA A 109 10.18 -1.64 -26.77
C ALA A 109 9.35 -1.33 -28.05
N ALA A 110 9.75 -0.24 -28.73
CA ALA A 110 9.78 0.04 -30.17
C ALA A 110 8.54 -0.05 -31.11
N ALA A 111 8.35 1.08 -31.81
CA ALA A 111 8.08 1.27 -33.25
C ALA A 111 6.64 1.27 -33.80
N ALA A 112 6.25 2.51 -34.18
CA ALA A 112 5.70 2.94 -35.46
C ALA A 112 4.30 2.48 -35.95
N ALA A 113 3.48 3.53 -36.11
CA ALA A 113 2.58 3.80 -37.24
C ALA A 113 1.21 3.10 -37.35
N SER A 114 0.20 3.95 -37.13
CA SER A 114 -0.97 4.20 -38.00
C SER A 114 -2.31 3.52 -37.71
N SER A 115 -3.32 4.39 -37.80
CA SER A 115 -4.76 4.16 -38.07
C SER A 115 -5.69 3.76 -36.92
N THR A 116 -6.47 4.77 -36.51
CA THR A 116 -7.83 4.73 -35.91
C THR A 116 -8.78 3.83 -36.73
N PRO A 117 -9.83 3.19 -36.15
CA PRO A 117 -11.00 3.96 -35.69
C PRO A 117 -11.71 3.48 -34.41
N SER A 118 -12.36 4.45 -33.76
CA SER A 118 -13.74 4.42 -33.23
C SER A 118 -14.19 3.22 -32.39
N ALA A 119 -14.40 3.44 -31.09
CA ALA A 119 -15.74 3.63 -30.48
C ALA A 119 -15.77 3.26 -28.98
N ALA A 120 -16.49 4.10 -28.22
CA ALA A 120 -17.09 3.88 -26.91
C ALA A 120 -16.16 3.83 -25.67
N THR A 121 -16.06 4.97 -24.98
CA THR A 121 -15.67 5.05 -23.56
C THR A 121 -16.70 5.94 -22.83
N PRO A 122 -17.24 5.52 -21.67
CA PRO A 122 -18.29 6.23 -20.94
C PRO A 122 -17.82 7.57 -20.34
N PRO A 123 -18.74 8.48 -19.96
CA PRO A 123 -18.42 9.86 -19.60
C PRO A 123 -17.70 9.91 -18.25
N VAL A 124 -16.45 10.35 -18.25
CA VAL A 124 -15.74 10.77 -17.03
C VAL A 124 -16.22 12.18 -16.69
N PRO A 125 -16.71 12.44 -15.47
CA PRO A 125 -17.17 13.78 -15.09
C PRO A 125 -15.98 14.77 -15.16
N PRO A 126 -16.22 16.04 -15.56
CA PRO A 126 -15.17 17.04 -15.65
C PRO A 126 -14.60 17.29 -14.24
N ILE A 127 -13.35 16.90 -14.01
CA ILE A 127 -12.62 17.33 -12.81
C ILE A 127 -12.23 18.78 -13.08
N ASP A 128 -12.84 19.70 -12.35
CA ASP A 128 -12.61 21.12 -12.54
C ASP A 128 -11.11 21.46 -12.40
N PRO A 129 -10.52 22.23 -13.32
CA PRO A 129 -9.11 22.62 -13.28
C PRO A 129 -8.75 23.40 -12.00
N ALA A 130 -9.74 23.94 -11.29
CA ALA A 130 -9.58 24.56 -9.98
C ALA A 130 -9.21 23.57 -8.88
N ALA A 131 -9.81 22.37 -8.85
CA ALA A 131 -9.55 21.35 -7.83
C ALA A 131 -8.14 20.75 -7.95
N GLU A 132 -7.58 20.67 -9.16
CA GLU A 132 -6.20 20.25 -9.37
C GLU A 132 -5.18 21.29 -8.89
N ARG A 133 -5.47 22.58 -9.12
CA ARG A 133 -4.65 23.68 -8.60
C ARG A 133 -4.62 23.63 -7.08
N GLU A 134 -5.78 23.48 -6.43
CA GLU A 134 -5.84 23.41 -4.97
C GLU A 134 -5.06 22.24 -4.37
N LYS A 135 -5.13 21.05 -4.99
CA LYS A 135 -4.33 19.89 -4.57
C LYS A 135 -2.83 20.13 -4.75
N LYS A 136 -2.43 20.76 -5.86
CA LYS A 136 -1.03 21.14 -6.12
C LYS A 136 -0.54 22.13 -5.06
N LEU A 137 -1.34 23.12 -4.68
CA LEU A 137 -1.02 24.06 -3.60
C LEU A 137 -0.83 23.37 -2.25
N ARG A 138 -1.77 22.51 -1.86
CA ARG A 138 -1.64 21.74 -0.60
C ARG A 138 -0.39 20.87 -0.61
N GLY A 139 0.00 20.33 -1.77
CA GLY A 139 1.24 19.59 -1.95
C GLY A 139 2.48 20.47 -1.80
N LEU A 140 2.52 21.62 -2.48
CA LEU A 140 3.63 22.56 -2.47
C LEU A 140 3.82 23.20 -1.08
N LYS A 141 2.74 23.63 -0.41
CA LYS A 141 2.77 24.17 0.95
C LYS A 141 3.38 23.18 1.95
N LYS A 142 3.05 21.88 1.82
CA LYS A 142 3.64 20.82 2.67
C LYS A 142 5.13 20.64 2.40
N LYS A 143 5.54 20.59 1.13
CA LYS A 143 6.96 20.49 0.76
C LYS A 143 7.76 21.69 1.28
N LEU A 144 7.19 22.89 1.16
CA LEU A 144 7.80 24.14 1.63
C LEU A 144 7.96 24.12 3.16
N LYS A 145 6.94 23.69 3.92
CA LYS A 145 7.03 23.53 5.38
C LYS A 145 8.14 22.56 5.80
N GLN A 146 8.22 21.39 5.16
CA GLN A 146 9.26 20.39 5.45
C GLN A 146 10.66 20.92 5.13
N ALA A 147 10.81 21.63 4.01
CA ALA A 147 12.09 22.20 3.61
C ALA A 147 12.52 23.35 4.55
N ARG A 148 11.59 24.19 5.01
CA ARG A 148 11.85 25.21 6.05
C ARG A 148 12.26 24.58 7.39
N GLU A 149 11.62 23.49 7.80
CA GLU A 149 12.01 22.77 9.03
C GLU A 149 13.42 22.19 8.92
N LEU A 150 13.77 21.60 7.78
CA LEU A 150 15.14 21.12 7.52
C LEU A 150 16.15 22.26 7.46
N LYS A 151 15.76 23.43 6.94
CA LYS A 151 16.61 24.63 6.97
C LYS A 151 16.87 25.08 8.41
N ASN A 152 15.83 25.14 9.24
CA ASN A 152 15.98 25.53 10.65
C ASN A 152 16.90 24.56 11.39
N LYS A 153 16.72 23.24 11.22
CA LYS A 153 17.63 22.23 11.83
C LYS A 153 19.08 22.36 11.36
N ARG A 154 19.29 22.72 10.10
CA ARG A 154 20.63 23.02 9.56
C ARG A 154 21.23 24.26 10.22
N ASP A 155 20.43 25.31 10.37
CA ASP A 155 20.85 26.56 10.99
C ASP A 155 21.08 26.38 12.52
N ASP A 156 20.38 25.43 13.14
CA ASP A 156 20.59 24.96 14.52
C ASP A 156 21.86 24.08 14.69
N GLY A 157 22.58 23.79 13.59
CA GLY A 157 23.85 23.07 13.61
C GLY A 157 23.75 21.54 13.53
N GLU A 158 22.57 20.97 13.24
CA GLU A 158 22.41 19.54 13.01
C GLU A 158 23.03 19.15 11.65
N ALA A 159 23.80 18.05 11.62
CA ALA A 159 24.40 17.56 10.38
C ALA A 159 23.34 16.84 9.52
N LEU A 160 22.79 17.55 8.53
CA LEU A 160 21.80 17.01 7.61
C LEU A 160 22.43 16.10 6.54
N LEU A 161 21.68 15.09 6.12
CA LEU A 161 22.07 14.23 4.99
C LEU A 161 22.09 15.03 3.68
N PRO A 162 22.93 14.67 2.69
CA PRO A 162 22.98 15.35 1.39
C PRO A 162 21.60 15.47 0.69
N GLU A 163 20.77 14.43 0.80
CA GLU A 163 19.40 14.45 0.28
C GLU A 163 18.50 15.49 0.95
N GLN A 164 18.70 15.75 2.24
CA GLN A 164 17.94 16.75 3.00
C GLN A 164 18.42 18.17 2.66
N ILE A 165 19.73 18.36 2.44
CA ILE A 165 20.28 19.62 1.92
C ILE A 165 19.70 19.94 0.54
N ALA A 166 19.55 18.93 -0.33
CA ALA A 166 18.88 19.11 -1.62
C ALA A 166 17.39 19.53 -1.49
N LYS A 167 16.70 19.19 -0.39
CA LYS A 167 15.35 19.72 -0.11
C LYS A 167 15.39 21.18 0.31
N VAL A 168 16.39 21.60 1.07
CA VAL A 168 16.59 23.00 1.47
C VAL A 168 16.94 23.88 0.27
N ILE A 169 17.76 23.39 -0.65
CA ILE A 169 18.09 24.12 -1.90
C ILE A 169 16.82 24.33 -2.76
N ARG A 170 15.94 23.32 -2.82
CA ARG A 170 14.66 23.39 -3.56
C ARG A 170 13.64 24.39 -3.01
N ILE A 171 13.90 25.04 -1.87
CA ILE A 171 12.99 26.06 -1.30
C ILE A 171 12.71 27.18 -2.32
N SER A 172 13.75 27.68 -3.01
CA SER A 172 13.57 28.77 -3.99
C SER A 172 12.75 28.34 -5.20
N GLU A 173 12.86 27.08 -5.61
CA GLU A 173 12.07 26.53 -6.72
C GLU A 173 10.60 26.35 -6.32
N LEU A 174 10.35 25.82 -5.11
CA LEU A 174 9.00 25.66 -4.58
C LEU A 174 8.27 26.99 -4.41
N ILE A 175 8.99 28.07 -4.04
CA ILE A 175 8.42 29.41 -3.96
C ILE A 175 8.03 29.91 -5.36
N ARG A 176 8.90 29.74 -6.36
CA ARG A 176 8.59 30.11 -7.75
C ARG A 176 7.41 29.33 -8.32
N GLU A 177 7.27 28.05 -7.98
CA GLU A 177 6.11 27.22 -8.37
C GLU A 177 4.80 27.72 -7.73
N LEU A 178 4.85 28.17 -6.47
CA LEU A 178 3.70 28.80 -5.81
C LEU A 178 3.35 30.15 -6.46
N ASP A 179 4.36 30.98 -6.73
CA ASP A 179 4.17 32.29 -7.39
C ASP A 179 3.56 32.13 -8.78
N ALA A 180 4.00 31.13 -9.55
CA ALA A 180 3.46 30.80 -10.86
C ALA A 180 1.99 30.33 -10.80
N LEU A 181 1.57 29.75 -9.68
CA LEU A 181 0.18 29.39 -9.42
C LEU A 181 -0.63 30.55 -8.82
N GLY A 182 -0.01 31.70 -8.52
CA GLY A 182 -0.64 32.89 -7.97
C GLY A 182 -0.75 32.90 -6.45
N PHE A 183 0.09 32.13 -5.74
CA PHE A 183 0.11 32.05 -4.28
C PHE A 183 1.47 32.49 -3.75
N ASP A 184 1.47 33.24 -2.66
CA ASP A 184 2.69 33.76 -2.06
C ASP A 184 3.44 32.69 -1.26
N SER A 185 4.59 33.06 -0.68
CA SER A 185 5.52 32.14 0.01
C SER A 185 4.89 31.34 1.18
N ASP A 186 3.73 31.77 1.69
CA ASP A 186 2.96 31.10 2.75
C ASP A 186 1.75 30.31 2.22
N GLY A 187 1.56 30.29 0.91
CA GLY A 187 0.50 29.57 0.21
C GLY A 187 -0.86 30.25 0.27
N GLU A 188 -0.88 31.56 0.53
CA GLU A 188 -2.07 32.41 0.47
C GLU A 188 -2.20 33.02 -0.94
N PRO A 189 -3.44 33.23 -1.45
CA PRO A 189 -3.63 33.79 -2.77
C PRO A 189 -3.11 35.23 -2.82
N LYS A 190 -2.23 35.50 -3.79
CA LYS A 190 -1.56 36.80 -3.96
C LYS A 190 -2.54 37.98 -4.16
N ALA A 191 -3.73 37.68 -4.66
CA ALA A 191 -4.81 38.66 -4.82
C ALA A 191 -5.40 39.14 -3.47
N GLU A 192 -5.44 38.28 -2.45
CA GLU A 192 -5.97 38.65 -1.13
C GLU A 192 -4.93 39.42 -0.30
N ILE A 193 -3.64 39.14 -0.47
CA ILE A 193 -2.56 39.86 0.22
C ILE A 193 -2.44 41.30 -0.30
N ALA A 194 -2.45 41.50 -1.63
CA ALA A 194 -2.45 42.85 -2.21
C ALA A 194 -3.69 43.68 -1.83
N ALA A 195 -4.84 43.03 -1.63
CA ALA A 195 -6.05 43.68 -1.14
C ALA A 195 -6.02 43.97 0.37
N ALA A 196 -5.34 43.13 1.16
CA ALA A 196 -5.15 43.35 2.59
C ALA A 196 -4.17 44.51 2.88
N ASP A 197 -3.05 44.59 2.15
CA ASP A 197 -2.08 45.69 2.25
C ASP A 197 -2.70 47.03 1.82
N ALA A 198 -3.51 47.04 0.76
CA ALA A 198 -4.20 48.26 0.30
C ALA A 198 -5.31 48.76 1.25
N LYS A 199 -5.78 47.92 2.18
CA LYS A 199 -6.81 48.26 3.19
C LYS A 199 -6.20 48.69 4.52
N ALA A 200 -4.91 48.46 4.72
CA ALA A 200 -4.15 48.86 5.91
C ALA A 200 -3.42 50.21 5.74
N ALA A 201 -3.42 50.78 4.54
CA ALA A 201 -2.96 52.13 4.22
C ALA A 201 -4.13 53.12 4.18
#